data_AF-A0A344WCS0-F1
#
_entry.id   AF-A0A344WCS0-F1
#
_cell.length_a   1.000
_cell.length_b   1.000
_cell.length_c   1.000
_cell.angle_alpha   90.00
_cell.angle_beta   90.00
_cell.angle_gamma   90.00
#
_symmetry.space_group_name_H-M   'P 1'
#
loop_
_entity.id
_entity.type
_entity.pdbx_description
1 polymer ?
#
loop_
_entity_poly.entity_id
_entity_poly.type
_entity_poly.pdbx_seq_one_letter_code
_entity_poly.pdbx_strand_id
1 'polypeptide(L)'
;MTLSFKSAAAFLAASVAWGAASAAGPTATFRYDPALPAEATYASFEKQARSACRSDSKMLLVKAREEAACQSDMMERIVKKAGNKEIAALHHAKSGDRQPTRQFAAMD
;
A
#
# COMPACT_ATOMS: atom_id res chain seq x y z
N MET A 1 -35.82 18.39 36.33
CA MET A 1 -34.70 19.03 35.60
C MET A 1 -33.76 17.95 35.14
N THR A 2 -33.79 17.65 33.85
CA THR A 2 -32.95 16.66 33.16
C THR A 2 -31.57 17.26 32.92
N LEU A 3 -30.51 16.62 33.41
CA LEU A 3 -29.13 16.98 33.05
C LEU A 3 -28.56 15.90 32.14
N SER A 4 -28.39 16.32 30.89
CA SER A 4 -27.90 15.56 29.75
C SER A 4 -26.58 14.86 30.03
N PHE A 5 -26.57 13.53 29.81
CA PHE A 5 -25.33 12.79 29.62
C PHE A 5 -24.66 13.30 28.35
N LYS A 6 -23.54 14.01 28.54
CA LYS A 6 -22.67 14.51 27.49
C LYS A 6 -21.89 13.32 26.93
N SER A 7 -22.47 12.66 25.92
CA SER A 7 -21.85 11.52 25.25
C SER A 7 -20.54 11.94 24.60
N ALA A 8 -19.43 11.57 25.23
CA ALA A 8 -18.14 11.53 24.56
C ALA A 8 -18.22 10.42 23.51
N ALA A 9 -18.45 10.81 22.25
CA ALA A 9 -18.32 9.90 21.13
C ALA A 9 -16.85 9.49 21.03
N ALA A 10 -16.51 8.34 21.61
CA ALA A 10 -15.29 7.64 21.26
C ALA A 10 -15.41 7.29 19.78
N PHE A 11 -14.72 8.04 18.92
CA PHE A 11 -14.45 7.63 17.56
C PHE A 11 -13.56 6.38 17.66
N LEU A 12 -14.20 5.21 17.79
CA LEU A 12 -13.53 3.94 17.57
C LEU A 12 -13.09 3.95 16.10
N ALA A 13 -11.82 4.28 15.88
CA ALA A 13 -11.12 4.02 14.64
C ALA A 13 -11.14 2.50 14.42
N ALA A 14 -12.19 2.01 13.76
CA ALA A 14 -12.28 0.62 13.36
C ALA A 14 -11.12 0.37 12.39
N SER A 15 -10.10 -0.35 12.84
CA SER A 15 -9.02 -0.80 11.97
C SER A 15 -9.61 -1.77 10.96
N VAL A 16 -9.57 -1.43 9.68
CA VAL A 16 -10.18 -2.25 8.63
C VAL A 16 -9.08 -3.09 7.99
N ALA A 17 -9.29 -4.41 7.96
CA ALA A 17 -8.40 -5.33 7.28
C ALA A 17 -8.94 -5.62 5.87
N TRP A 18 -8.07 -5.52 4.88
CA TRP A 18 -8.42 -5.79 3.49
C TRP A 18 -7.38 -6.68 2.84
N GLY A 19 -7.83 -7.70 2.10
CA GLY A 19 -6.97 -8.39 1.16
C GLY A 19 -6.67 -7.50 -0.05
N ALA A 20 -5.41 -7.49 -0.49
CA ALA A 20 -5.04 -7.11 -1.84
C ALA A 20 -4.16 -8.22 -2.45
N ALA A 21 -4.53 -8.63 -3.66
CA ALA A 21 -3.73 -9.54 -4.48
C ALA A 21 -2.89 -8.72 -5.46
N SER A 22 -1.69 -9.21 -5.81
CA SER A 22 -1.00 -8.73 -7.00
C SER A 22 -1.53 -9.44 -8.25
N ALA A 23 -1.45 -8.81 -9.42
CA ALA A 23 -1.73 -9.48 -10.69
C ALA A 23 -0.77 -10.65 -10.94
N ALA A 24 0.40 -10.63 -10.28
CA ALA A 24 1.43 -11.67 -10.33
C ALA A 24 1.23 -12.82 -9.31
N GLY A 25 0.14 -12.83 -8.52
CA GLY A 25 -0.25 -14.02 -7.73
C GLY A 25 -0.28 -13.89 -6.20
N PRO A 26 0.66 -13.21 -5.50
CA PRO A 26 0.59 -13.16 -4.04
C PRO A 26 -0.58 -12.32 -3.54
N THR A 27 -1.23 -12.82 -2.51
CA THR A 27 -2.26 -12.10 -1.73
C THR A 27 -1.66 -11.69 -0.39
N ALA A 28 -1.83 -10.42 -0.02
CA ALA A 28 -1.46 -9.93 1.31
C ALA A 28 -2.66 -9.32 2.01
N THR A 29 -2.71 -9.48 3.34
CA THR A 29 -3.68 -8.80 4.19
C THR A 29 -3.07 -7.49 4.65
N PHE A 30 -3.76 -6.41 4.31
CA PHE A 30 -3.41 -5.07 4.70
C PHE A 30 -4.28 -4.62 5.86
N ARG A 31 -3.68 -3.94 6.83
CA ARG A 31 -4.42 -3.31 7.93
C ARG A 31 -4.31 -1.81 7.81
N TYR A 32 -5.46 -1.17 7.75
CA TYR A 32 -5.60 0.27 7.78
C TYR A 32 -6.16 0.69 9.12
N ASP A 33 -5.44 1.56 9.81
CA ASP A 33 -5.90 2.20 11.02
C ASP A 33 -5.99 3.71 10.75
N PRO A 34 -7.21 4.29 10.70
CA PRO A 34 -7.37 5.71 10.44
C PRO A 34 -6.85 6.59 11.59
N ALA A 35 -6.50 6.03 12.76
CA ALA A 35 -5.85 6.75 13.85
C ALA A 35 -4.32 6.89 13.65
N LEU A 36 -3.73 6.14 12.71
CA LEU A 36 -2.31 6.26 12.38
C LEU A 36 -2.08 7.35 11.32
N PRO A 37 -0.94 8.07 11.39
CA PRO A 37 -0.59 9.02 10.34
C PRO A 37 -0.45 8.33 8.99
N ALA A 38 -0.79 9.04 7.91
CA ALA A 38 -0.78 8.51 6.54
C ALA A 38 0.59 7.93 6.15
N GLU A 39 1.68 8.53 6.61
CA GLU A 39 3.06 8.07 6.37
C GLU A 39 3.34 6.72 7.04
N ALA A 40 2.93 6.53 8.30
CA ALA A 40 3.11 5.25 9.00
C ALA A 40 2.26 4.15 8.35
N THR A 41 1.06 4.49 7.91
CA THR A 41 0.18 3.59 7.17
C THR A 41 0.78 3.20 5.82
N TYR A 42 1.31 4.16 5.06
CA TYR A 42 1.97 3.92 3.79
C TYR A 42 3.21 3.04 3.94
N ALA A 43 4.06 3.31 4.95
CA ALA A 43 5.23 2.48 5.25
C ALA A 43 4.85 1.04 5.65
N SER A 44 3.74 0.87 6.38
CA SER A 44 3.19 -0.45 6.71
C SER A 44 2.76 -1.21 5.45
N PHE A 45 2.07 -0.54 4.53
CA PHE A 45 1.69 -1.11 3.23
C PHE A 45 2.92 -1.51 2.42
N GLU A 46 3.96 -0.67 2.35
CA GLU A 46 5.20 -1.01 1.64
C GLU A 46 5.87 -2.26 2.22
N LYS A 47 5.90 -2.40 3.55
CA LYS A 47 6.48 -3.57 4.22
C LYS A 47 5.69 -4.84 3.92
N GLN A 48 4.36 -4.76 3.96
CA GLN A 48 3.47 -5.89 3.67
C GLN A 48 3.57 -6.31 2.20
N ALA A 49 3.55 -5.35 1.27
CA ALA A 49 3.73 -5.60 -0.15
C ALA A 49 5.10 -6.25 -0.43
N ARG A 50 6.19 -5.74 0.17
CA ARG A 50 7.52 -6.33 0.03
C ARG A 50 7.61 -7.76 0.56
N SER A 51 6.96 -8.03 1.69
CA SER A 51 6.94 -9.38 2.26
C SER A 51 6.15 -10.35 1.38
N ALA A 52 5.02 -9.92 0.82
CA ALA A 52 4.16 -10.74 -0.02
C ALA A 52 4.77 -11.00 -1.41
N CYS A 53 5.48 -10.02 -1.95
CA CYS A 53 6.07 -10.06 -3.28
C CYS A 53 7.47 -10.67 -3.34
N ARG A 54 7.93 -11.35 -2.29
CA ARG A 54 9.28 -11.95 -2.29
C ARG A 54 9.36 -13.07 -3.33
N SER A 55 10.34 -12.99 -4.23
CA SER A 55 10.55 -13.99 -5.29
C SER A 55 11.68 -14.96 -4.91
N ASP A 56 11.48 -16.24 -5.24
CA ASP A 56 12.47 -17.32 -5.08
C ASP A 56 13.45 -17.40 -6.24
N SER A 57 13.34 -16.51 -7.24
CA SER A 57 14.26 -16.42 -8.38
C SER A 57 15.71 -16.32 -7.93
N LYS A 58 16.56 -17.22 -8.44
CA LYS A 58 18.00 -17.25 -8.14
C LYS A 58 18.79 -16.17 -8.89
N MET A 59 18.23 -15.62 -9.97
CA MET A 59 18.82 -14.53 -10.73
C MET A 59 18.46 -13.19 -10.10
N LEU A 60 19.44 -12.47 -9.55
CA LEU A 60 19.21 -11.22 -8.79
C LEU A 60 18.47 -10.14 -9.60
N LEU A 61 18.80 -9.98 -10.88
CA LEU A 61 18.15 -8.98 -11.74
C LEU A 61 16.69 -9.34 -12.05
N VAL A 62 16.41 -10.62 -12.28
CA VAL A 62 15.06 -11.11 -12.55
C VAL A 62 14.22 -10.99 -11.28
N LYS A 63 14.76 -11.46 -10.16
CA LYS A 63 14.16 -11.29 -8.83
C LYS A 63 13.81 -9.84 -8.55
N ALA A 64 14.77 -8.92 -8.68
CA ALA A 64 14.52 -7.50 -8.40
C ALA A 64 13.41 -6.91 -9.28
N ARG A 65 13.33 -7.30 -10.57
CA ARG A 65 12.27 -6.87 -11.47
C ARG A 65 10.90 -7.43 -11.09
N GLU A 66 10.82 -8.73 -10.82
CA GLU A 66 9.59 -9.41 -10.40
C GLU A 66 9.05 -8.82 -9.09
N GLU A 67 9.91 -8.69 -8.08
CA GLU A 67 9.53 -8.12 -6.78
C GLU A 67 9.08 -6.66 -6.91
N ALA A 68 9.76 -5.86 -7.75
CA ALA A 68 9.39 -4.46 -7.98
C ALA A 68 8.06 -4.31 -8.71
N ALA A 69 7.82 -5.11 -9.76
CA ALA A 69 6.56 -5.10 -10.50
C ALA A 69 5.39 -5.52 -9.59
N CYS A 70 5.57 -6.59 -8.81
CA CYS A 70 4.58 -7.06 -7.84
C CYS A 70 4.28 -5.99 -6.77
N GLN A 71 5.32 -5.38 -6.19
CA GLN A 71 5.15 -4.36 -5.16
C GLN A 71 4.43 -3.13 -5.71
N SER A 72 4.79 -2.65 -6.90
CA SER A 72 4.16 -1.48 -7.53
C SER A 72 2.66 -1.73 -7.74
N ASP A 73 2.34 -2.87 -8.32
CA ASP A 73 0.97 -3.26 -8.64
C ASP A 73 0.14 -3.46 -7.36
N MET A 74 0.70 -4.06 -6.32
CA MET A 74 0.04 -4.23 -5.02
C MET A 74 -0.18 -2.89 -4.29
N MET A 75 0.80 -1.99 -4.33
CA MET A 75 0.71 -0.66 -3.75
C MET A 75 -0.37 0.19 -4.44
N GLU A 76 -0.43 0.18 -5.77
CA GLU A 76 -1.46 0.90 -6.54
C GLU A 76 -2.87 0.48 -6.10
N ARG A 77 -3.11 -0.84 -5.98
CA ARG A 77 -4.41 -1.37 -5.54
C ARG A 77 -4.75 -1.04 -4.10
N ILE A 78 -3.80 -1.16 -3.17
CA ILE A 78 -4.10 -0.89 -1.76
C ILE A 78 -4.29 0.61 -1.49
N VAL A 79 -3.53 1.47 -2.16
CA VAL A 79 -3.68 2.94 -2.07
C VAL A 79 -5.05 3.36 -2.60
N LYS A 80 -5.45 2.83 -3.76
CA LYS A 80 -6.79 3.07 -4.32
C LYS A 80 -7.90 2.57 -3.40
N LYS A 81 -7.72 1.43 -2.74
CA LYS A 81 -8.69 0.85 -1.80
C LYS A 81 -8.76 1.61 -0.47
N ALA A 82 -7.64 2.14 0.02
CA ALA A 82 -7.58 2.94 1.23
C ALA A 82 -8.36 4.25 1.09
N GLY A 83 -8.45 4.80 -0.12
CA GLY A 83 -9.28 5.99 -0.42
C GLY A 83 -8.83 7.27 0.29
N ASN A 84 -7.67 7.26 0.95
CA ASN A 84 -7.10 8.38 1.68
C ASN A 84 -6.23 9.24 0.75
N LYS A 85 -6.54 10.53 0.64
CA LYS A 85 -5.85 11.48 -0.27
C LYS A 85 -4.38 11.68 0.09
N GLU A 86 -4.03 11.65 1.37
CA GLU A 86 -2.64 11.81 1.83
C GLU A 86 -1.81 10.57 1.46
N ILE A 87 -2.37 9.37 1.64
CA ILE A 87 -1.73 8.11 1.22
C ILE A 87 -1.55 8.07 -0.30
N ALA A 88 -2.54 8.55 -1.06
CA ALA A 88 -2.44 8.67 -2.51
C ALA A 88 -1.36 9.68 -2.93
N ALA A 89 -1.26 10.84 -2.25
CA ALA A 89 -0.22 11.83 -2.52
C ALA A 89 1.19 11.27 -2.24
N LEU A 90 1.37 10.53 -1.13
CA LEU A 90 2.62 9.84 -0.81
C LEU A 90 2.96 8.79 -1.88
N HIS A 91 1.96 8.04 -2.36
CA HIS A 91 2.15 7.09 -3.44
C HIS A 91 2.57 7.77 -4.74
N HIS A 92 1.89 8.83 -5.14
CA HIS A 92 2.22 9.57 -6.36
C HIS A 92 3.59 10.24 -6.30
N ALA A 93 3.98 10.81 -5.15
CA ALA A 93 5.31 11.38 -4.98
C ALA A 93 6.39 10.29 -5.16
N LYS A 94 6.23 9.15 -4.48
CA LYS A 94 7.22 8.07 -4.54
C LYS A 94 7.22 7.30 -5.86
N SER A 95 6.06 7.13 -6.50
CA SER A 95 5.93 6.48 -7.81
C SER A 95 6.31 7.43 -8.95
N GLY A 96 6.17 8.74 -8.76
CA GLY A 96 6.61 9.79 -9.67
C GLY A 96 8.14 9.93 -9.70
N ASP A 97 8.80 9.86 -8.55
CA ASP A 97 10.27 9.70 -8.47
C ASP A 97 10.74 8.37 -9.09
N ARG A 98 9.86 7.37 -9.08
CA ARG A 98 10.06 6.06 -9.70
C ARG A 98 9.53 5.99 -11.13
N GLN A 99 9.24 7.14 -11.77
CA GLN A 99 8.98 7.13 -13.21
C GLN A 99 10.11 6.35 -13.88
N PRO A 100 9.75 5.43 -14.79
CA PRO A 100 10.70 4.51 -15.34
C PRO A 100 11.80 5.35 -15.96
N THR A 101 13.05 5.11 -15.55
CA THR A 101 14.17 5.33 -16.47
C THR A 101 13.68 4.84 -17.82
N ARG A 102 13.60 5.78 -18.77
CA ARG A 102 13.29 5.59 -20.18
C ARG A 102 14.25 4.58 -20.81
N GLN A 103 14.16 3.32 -20.40
CA GLN A 103 15.10 2.25 -20.74
C GLN A 103 14.39 0.94 -21.12
N PHE A 104 13.07 0.88 -21.04
CA PHE A 104 12.30 -0.28 -21.55
C PHE A 104 11.24 0.08 -22.60
N ALA A 105 11.14 1.34 -23.02
CA ALA A 105 10.38 1.72 -24.21
C ALA A 105 11.31 1.70 -25.43
N ALA A 106 11.82 0.52 -25.80
CA ALA A 106 12.46 0.23 -27.09
C ALA A 106 12.77 -1.28 -27.21
N MET A 107 11.77 -2.13 -27.04
CA MET A 107 11.81 -3.53 -27.49
C MET A 107 10.39 -3.91 -27.90
N ASP A 108 9.90 -3.26 -28.94
CA ASP A 108 8.93 -3.77 -29.94
C ASP A 108 8.91 -2.78 -31.13
#